data_AF-A0A3S0BCD9-F1
#
_entry.id   AF-A0A3S0BCD9-F1
#
_cell.length_a   1.000
_cell.length_b   1.000
_cell.length_c   1.000
_cell.angle_alpha   90.00
_cell.angle_beta   90.00
_cell.angle_gamma   90.00
#
_symmetry.space_group_name_H-M   'P 1'
#
loop_
_entity.id
_entity.type
_entity.pdbx_description
1 polymer ?
#
loop_
_entity_poly.entity_id
_entity_poly.type
_entity_poly.pdbx_seq_one_letter_code
_entity_poly.pdbx_strand_id
1 'polypeptide(L)' 'MNLPLPGWLPWLLIAIGVFDLGLAWMMRNALVKHPEAATPNLRRVATFTQVSGLIAVAVGVGLLLFLR' A
#
# COMPACT_ATOMS: atom_id res chain seq x y z
N MET A 1 22.99 13.79 -10.52
CA MET A 1 21.79 14.55 -10.95
C MET A 1 20.80 14.56 -9.78
N ASN A 2 20.68 15.68 -9.08
CA ASN A 2 19.58 15.89 -8.11
C ASN A 2 18.32 16.20 -8.92
N LEU A 3 17.54 15.18 -9.28
CA LEU A 3 16.18 15.43 -9.73
C LEU A 3 15.43 16.05 -8.53
N PRO A 4 14.90 17.29 -8.65
CA PRO A 4 14.15 17.89 -7.56
C PRO A 4 12.92 17.02 -7.31
N LEU A 5 12.92 16.27 -6.21
CA LEU A 5 11.77 15.48 -5.81
C LEU A 5 10.62 16.46 -5.54
N PRO A 6 9.47 16.32 -6.22
CA PRO A 6 8.35 17.22 -6.01
C PRO A 6 7.87 17.14 -4.55
N GLY A 7 7.64 18.27 -3.89
CA GLY A 7 7.24 18.30 -2.48
C GLY A 7 5.92 17.59 -2.17
N TRP A 8 5.08 17.33 -3.19
CA TRP A 8 3.84 16.56 -3.08
C TRP A 8 4.05 15.03 -3.15
N LEU A 9 5.18 14.55 -3.69
CA LEU A 9 5.44 13.13 -3.92
C LEU A 9 5.38 12.28 -2.63
N PRO A 10 5.95 12.71 -1.49
CA PRO A 10 5.89 11.93 -0.25
C PRO A 10 4.45 11.72 0.23
N TRP A 11 3.61 12.76 0.14
CA TRP A 11 2.21 12.72 0.52
C TRP A 11 1.39 11.83 -0.42
N LEU A 12 1.69 11.86 -1.72
CA LEU A 12 1.05 10.95 -2.68
C LEU A 12 1.36 9.49 -2.35
N LEU A 13 2.62 9.16 -2.05
CA LEU A 13 3.03 7.80 -1.70
C LEU A 13 2.34 7.31 -0.42
N ILE A 14 2.20 8.19 0.59
CA ILE A 14 1.44 7.87 1.80
C ILE A 14 -0.03 7.62 1.48
N ALA A 15 -0.66 8.47 0.66
CA ALA A 15 -2.06 8.33 0.28
C ALA A 15 -2.32 7.01 -0.47
N ILE A 16 -1.47 6.69 -1.46
CA ILE A 16 -1.53 5.42 -2.20
C ILE A 16 -1.31 4.25 -1.24
N GLY A 17 -0.34 4.35 -0.34
CA GLY A 17 -0.04 3.28 0.60
C GLY A 17 -1.19 3.00 1.56
N VAL A 18 -1.83 4.04 2.10
CA VAL A 18 -3.02 3.91 2.95
C VAL A 18 -4.19 3.32 2.17
N PHE A 19 -4.40 3.72 0.92
CA PHE A 19 -5.43 3.16 0.05
C PHE A 19 -5.23 1.65 -0.17
N ASP A 20 -4.01 1.23 -0.53
CA ASP A 20 -3.65 -0.17 -0.72
C ASP A 20 -3.87 -1.00 0.56
N LEU A 21 -3.50 -0.47 1.72
CA LEU A 21 -3.75 -1.12 3.01
C LEU A 21 -5.25 -1.28 3.29
N GLY A 22 -6.06 -0.27 2.98
CA GLY A 22 -7.51 -0.33 3.07
C GLY A 22 -8.09 -1.39 2.13
N LEU A 23 -7.64 -1.43 0.88
CA LEU A 23 -8.06 -2.43 -0.10
C LEU A 23 -7.69 -3.85 0.36
N ALA A 24 -6.46 -4.06 0.85
CA ALA A 24 -6.02 -5.34 1.37
C ALA A 24 -6.87 -5.80 2.58
N TRP A 25 -7.23 -4.87 3.47
CA TRP A 25 -8.12 -5.15 4.60
C TRP A 25 -9.52 -5.56 4.13
N MET A 26 -10.10 -4.82 3.18
CA MET A 26 -11.40 -5.15 2.58
C MET A 26 -11.38 -6.53 1.89
N MET A 27 -10.34 -6.82 1.11
CA MET A 27 -10.15 -8.11 0.45
C MET A 27 -10.06 -9.26 1.47
N ARG A 28 -9.26 -9.10 2.53
CA ARG A 28 -9.16 -10.11 3.60
C ARG A 28 -10.52 -10.36 4.25
N ASN A 29 -11.27 -9.31 4.56
CA ASN A 29 -12.62 -9.45 5.13
C ASN A 29 -13.59 -10.15 4.17
N ALA A 30 -13.53 -9.84 2.87
CA ALA A 30 -14.36 -10.51 1.88
C ALA A 30 -14.02 -12.00 1.76
N LEU A 31 -12.73 -12.35 1.77
CA LEU A 31 -12.27 -13.75 1.71
C LEU A 31 -12.64 -14.56 2.97
N VAL A 32 -12.74 -13.91 4.14
CA VAL A 32 -13.24 -14.54 5.37
C VAL A 32 -14.75 -14.80 5.27
N LYS A 33 -15.51 -13.87 4.68
CA LYS A 33 -16.97 -14.02 4.49
C LYS A 33 -17.34 -15.03 3.40
N HIS A 34 -16.47 -15.20 2.39
CA HIS A 34 -16.67 -16.08 1.24
C HIS A 34 -15.51 -17.07 1.08
N PRO A 35 -15.39 -18.08 1.98
CA PRO A 35 -14.32 -19.06 1.93
C PRO A 35 -14.29 -19.86 0.62
N GLU A 36 -15.44 -20.03 -0.04
CA GLU A 36 -15.59 -20.66 -1.36
C GLU A 36 -14.85 -19.93 -2.48
N ALA A 37 -14.72 -18.60 -2.37
CA ALA A 37 -14.01 -17.77 -3.33
C ALA A 37 -12.52 -17.58 -2.95
N ALA A 38 -12.09 -18.06 -1.78
CA ALA A 38 -10.79 -17.76 -1.18
C ALA A 38 -9.63 -18.59 -1.75
N THR A 39 -9.46 -18.56 -3.07
CA THR A 39 -8.38 -19.24 -3.78
C THR A 39 -6.99 -18.77 -3.29
N PRO A 40 -5.95 -19.62 -3.41
CA PRO A 40 -4.59 -19.24 -3.03
C PRO A 40 -4.09 -17.98 -3.75
N ASN A 41 -4.49 -17.77 -5.00
CA ASN A 41 -4.12 -16.58 -5.78
C ASN A 41 -4.75 -15.31 -5.20
N LEU A 42 -6.04 -15.33 -4.84
CA LEU A 42 -6.71 -14.19 -4.22
C LEU A 42 -6.10 -13.82 -2.87
N ARG A 43 -5.74 -14.81 -2.05
CA ARG A 43 -5.02 -14.59 -0.78
C ARG A 43 -3.65 -13.96 -1.01
N ARG A 44 -2.93 -14.38 -2.06
CA ARG A 44 -1.66 -13.76 -2.47
C ARG A 44 -1.85 -12.33 -2.91
N VAL A 45 -2.89 -12.02 -3.71
CA VAL A 45 -3.17 -10.63 -4.14
C VAL A 45 -3.39 -9.74 -2.91
N ALA A 46 -4.27 -10.14 -1.98
CA ALA A 46 -4.50 -9.35 -0.76
C ALA A 46 -3.20 -9.14 0.06
N THR A 47 -2.31 -10.13 0.08
CA THR A 47 -1.00 -10.03 0.76
C THR A 47 -0.06 -9.10 0.00
N PHE A 48 0.02 -9.21 -1.32
CA PHE A 48 0.82 -8.32 -2.17
C PHE A 48 0.38 -6.87 -2.06
N THR A 49 -0.93 -6.61 -2.13
CA THR A 49 -1.51 -5.28 -1.95
C THR A 49 -1.19 -4.71 -0.58
N GLN A 50 -1.20 -5.54 0.47
CA GLN A 50 -0.79 -5.07 1.80
C GLN A 50 0.69 -4.68 1.83
N VAL A 51 1.56 -5.51 1.25
CA VAL A 51 3.01 -5.25 1.23
C VAL A 51 3.34 -4.03 0.37
N SER A 52 2.72 -3.87 -0.80
CA SER A 52 2.89 -2.67 -1.64
C SER A 52 2.46 -1.42 -0.90
N GLY A 53 1.32 -1.48 -0.19
CA GLY A 53 0.83 -0.39 0.62
C GLY A 53 1.81 0.01 1.74
N LEU A 54 2.34 -0.97 2.48
CA LEU A 54 3.35 -0.73 3.52
C LEU A 54 4.62 -0.08 2.96
N ILE A 55 5.11 -0.56 1.80
CA ILE A 55 6.30 0.00 1.15
C ILE A 55 6.03 1.46 0.74
N ALA A 56 4.89 1.74 0.12
CA ALA A 56 4.54 3.10 -0.29
C ALA A 56 4.46 4.06 0.90
N VAL A 57 3.84 3.65 2.01
CA VAL A 57 3.84 4.45 3.26
C VAL A 57 5.25 4.63 3.78
N ALA A 58 6.06 3.57 3.86
CA ALA A 58 7.42 3.63 4.39
C ALA A 58 8.31 4.57 3.57
N VAL A 59 8.26 4.49 2.24
CA VAL A 59 8.99 5.37 1.34
C VAL A 59 8.48 6.81 1.47
N GLY A 60 7.16 7.03 1.48
CA GLY A 60 6.60 8.36 1.64
C GLY A 60 6.98 9.02 2.96
N VAL A 61 6.92 8.29 4.08
CA VAL A 61 7.37 8.76 5.39
C VAL A 61 8.88 9.01 5.40
N GLY A 62 9.67 8.11 4.80
CA GLY A 62 11.11 8.29 4.62
C GLY A 62 11.43 9.58 3.87
N LEU A 63 10.79 9.82 2.74
CA LEU A 63 10.97 11.06 1.98
C LEU A 63 10.56 12.29 2.80
N LEU A 64 9.47 12.24 3.57
CA LEU A 64 9.11 13.32 4.49
C LEU A 64 10.13 13.54 5.61
N LEU A 65 10.92 12.54 5.99
CA LEU A 65 11.99 12.64 6.99
C LEU A 65 13.27 13.26 6.41
N PHE A 66 13.59 12.97 5.15
CA PHE A 66 14.84 13.37 4.49
C PHE A 66 14.74 14.59 3.58
N LEU A 67 13.52 15.00 3.15
CA LEU A 67 13.26 16.21 2.36
C LEU A 67 12.90 17.44 3.22
N ARG A 68 13.05 17.33 4.54
CA ARG A 68 13.01 18.46 5.49
C ARG A 68 14.32 19.21 5.42
#